data_AF-A0A6B1G8R4-F1
#
_entry.id   AF-A0A6B1G8R4-F1
#
_cell.length_a   1.000
_cell.length_b   1.000
_cell.length_c   1.000
_cell.angle_alpha   90.00
_cell.angle_beta   90.00
_cell.angle_gamma   90.00
#
_symmetry.space_group_name_H-M   'P 1'
#
loop_
_entity.id
_entity.type
_entity.pdbx_description
1 polymer ?
#
loop_
_entity_poly.entity_id
_entity_poly.type
_entity_poly.pdbx_seq_one_letter_code
_entity_poly.pdbx_strand_id
1 'polypeptide(L)'
;MASKDGLTLGDLYRGLREQFAAAGVSDPEVSARRIAAEASGTSAAEVALAPQTPMTVRMVAHADAMAARRVAGEPLQYVLGSWAFRELDLATDRRALIPRPETEVVAGIAIDWLHGTARHRHPAGLSVADLGTGCGAIALSIAHEVPQARVFATDNSADALALAAANLAGLGNAATRVSLHHGNWLDALAGVQLTTPRESRETSAVSEGENESAEQNIAAAVTGLHGRLDVIVANPPYVADGDALPAEVRDWEPHGALYAGADGLGALRTIVREARGWLAPGGLLVLEIGSEQGNAAVALAEARGYANVCIEPDLAGRDRVLVATRPRSEPDNVAIGQAIERLHEGHFVVAPTDTLCGIMARYADADAVARVCEAKDRPRSEPMPILVSGISQADDLVEFSPRARALAERHWPGGLTLVARRRGGPDPLHGRETLGVRAPAVGWLRWLIDETGPVTGTSANRHGVETPARADDAAASLAVPPVAGAVIAGTAPGGVASTVVDVTGDQPVVLREGAIGADSLGFSDFSAESGT
;
A
#
# COMPACT_ATOMS: atom_id res chain seq x y z
N MET A 1 9.00 62.97 -24.99
CA MET A 1 7.76 62.51 -25.64
C MET A 1 7.43 61.15 -25.03
N ALA A 2 6.48 61.11 -24.09
CA ALA A 2 5.98 59.85 -23.54
C ALA A 2 5.26 59.07 -24.64
N SER A 3 5.55 57.78 -24.80
CA SER A 3 4.89 56.92 -25.79
C SER A 3 3.38 56.97 -25.59
N LYS A 4 2.64 57.16 -26.70
CA LYS A 4 1.16 57.13 -26.75
C LYS A 4 0.61 55.70 -26.75
N ASP A 5 1.47 54.69 -26.74
CA ASP A 5 1.08 53.30 -26.81
C ASP A 5 1.05 52.73 -25.38
N GLY A 6 -0.13 52.31 -24.93
CA GLY A 6 -0.32 51.69 -23.61
C GLY A 6 0.46 50.39 -23.45
N LEU A 7 0.59 49.91 -22.20
CA LEU A 7 1.33 48.67 -21.91
C LEU A 7 0.71 47.48 -22.66
N THR A 8 1.54 46.72 -23.37
CA THR A 8 1.11 45.51 -24.09
C THR A 8 1.42 44.24 -23.29
N LEU A 9 0.77 43.12 -23.65
CA LEU A 9 1.04 41.80 -23.06
C LEU A 9 2.51 41.39 -23.22
N GLY A 10 3.12 41.72 -24.35
CA GLY A 10 4.55 41.50 -24.60
C GLY A 10 5.45 42.36 -23.70
N ASP A 11 5.06 43.60 -23.38
CA ASP A 11 5.78 44.44 -22.43
C ASP A 11 5.70 43.88 -21.01
N LEU A 12 4.51 43.46 -20.58
CA LEU A 12 4.32 42.84 -19.27
C LEU A 12 5.16 41.57 -19.12
N TYR A 13 5.11 40.66 -20.10
CA TYR A 13 5.90 39.43 -20.09
C TYR A 13 7.40 39.71 -19.97
N ARG A 14 7.94 40.67 -20.74
CA ARG A 14 9.36 41.05 -20.67
C ARG A 14 9.73 41.60 -19.29
N GLY A 15 8.90 42.51 -18.75
CA GLY A 15 9.12 43.10 -17.43
C GLY A 15 9.13 42.05 -16.32
N LEU A 16 8.15 41.14 -16.30
CA LEU A 16 8.08 40.03 -15.35
C LEU A 16 9.31 39.11 -15.45
N ARG A 17 9.72 38.76 -16.67
CA ARG A 17 10.89 37.90 -16.90
C ARG A 17 12.17 38.53 -16.34
N GLU A 18 12.38 39.82 -16.59
CA GLU A 18 13.53 40.57 -16.06
C GLU A 18 13.49 40.65 -14.53
N GLN A 19 12.32 40.91 -13.95
CA GLN A 19 12.12 40.93 -12.51
C GLN A 19 12.45 39.57 -11.87
N PHE A 20 11.94 38.47 -12.43
CA PHE A 20 12.19 37.13 -11.90
C PHE A 20 13.65 36.69 -12.07
N ALA A 21 14.29 37.04 -13.19
CA ALA A 21 15.72 36.80 -13.37
C ALA A 21 16.56 37.58 -12.35
N ALA A 22 16.23 38.84 -12.09
CA ALA A 22 16.92 39.66 -11.08
C ALA A 22 16.70 39.14 -9.64
N ALA A 23 15.54 38.55 -9.36
CA ALA A 23 15.21 37.95 -8.07
C ALA A 23 15.77 36.53 -7.87
N GLY A 24 16.39 35.92 -8.89
CA GLY A 24 16.93 34.57 -8.79
C GLY A 24 15.87 33.46 -8.74
N VAL A 25 14.67 33.72 -9.29
CA VAL A 25 13.65 32.67 -9.48
C VAL A 25 14.21 31.60 -10.42
N SER A 26 13.96 30.32 -10.12
CA SER A 26 14.54 29.17 -10.84
C SER A 26 14.10 29.09 -12.32
N ASP A 27 12.89 29.54 -12.63
CA ASP A 27 12.22 29.38 -13.92
C ASP A 27 11.62 30.69 -14.47
N PRO A 28 12.42 31.77 -14.63
CA PRO A 28 11.90 33.13 -14.82
C PRO A 28 11.06 33.29 -16.10
N GLU A 29 11.39 32.57 -17.16
CA GLU A 29 10.62 32.63 -18.43
C GLU A 29 9.26 31.94 -18.32
N VAL A 30 9.21 30.78 -17.66
CA VAL A 30 7.98 30.00 -17.48
C VAL A 30 7.05 30.73 -16.53
N SER A 31 7.58 31.18 -15.39
CA SER A 31 6.86 32.00 -14.41
C SER A 31 6.28 33.27 -15.05
N ALA A 32 7.08 34.03 -15.80
CA ALA A 32 6.61 35.26 -16.46
C ALA A 32 5.51 34.99 -17.49
N ARG A 33 5.66 33.93 -18.29
CA ARG A 33 4.68 33.59 -19.33
C ARG A 33 3.35 33.17 -18.71
N ARG A 34 3.37 32.34 -17.66
CA ARG A 34 2.17 31.86 -16.98
C ARG A 34 1.45 32.96 -16.22
N ILE A 35 2.18 33.81 -15.49
CA ILE A 35 1.60 34.94 -14.77
C ILE A 35 1.00 35.97 -15.74
N ALA A 36 1.69 36.25 -16.86
CA ALA A 36 1.14 37.15 -17.88
C ALA A 36 -0.15 36.58 -18.49
N ALA A 37 -0.15 35.28 -18.83
CA ALA A 37 -1.31 34.59 -19.38
C ALA A 37 -2.52 34.61 -18.44
N GLU A 38 -2.32 34.28 -17.17
CA GLU A 38 -3.35 34.31 -16.13
C GLU A 38 -3.90 35.73 -15.94
N ALA A 39 -3.00 36.71 -15.84
CA ALA A 39 -3.40 38.09 -15.66
C ALA A 39 -4.24 38.66 -16.81
N SER A 40 -3.99 38.23 -18.05
CA SER A 40 -4.76 38.65 -19.24
C SER A 40 -5.96 37.76 -19.56
N GLY A 41 -6.13 36.62 -18.89
CA GLY A 41 -7.15 35.62 -19.24
C GLY A 41 -6.90 34.96 -20.61
N THR A 42 -5.64 34.87 -21.03
CA THR A 42 -5.21 34.24 -22.29
C THR A 42 -4.41 32.98 -22.00
N SER A 43 -4.18 32.15 -23.01
CA SER A 43 -3.26 31.02 -22.93
C SER A 43 -1.79 31.45 -22.96
N ALA A 44 -0.90 30.58 -22.46
CA ALA A 44 0.55 30.80 -22.53
C ALA A 44 1.06 30.89 -23.98
N ALA A 45 0.38 30.26 -24.95
CA ALA A 45 0.71 30.35 -26.36
C ALA A 45 0.34 31.73 -26.93
N GLU A 46 -0.81 32.28 -26.54
CA GLU A 46 -1.26 33.61 -26.96
C GLU A 46 -0.35 34.73 -26.47
N VAL A 47 0.32 34.57 -25.32
CA VAL A 47 1.36 35.52 -24.87
C VAL A 47 2.46 35.71 -25.93
N ALA A 48 2.83 34.65 -26.66
CA ALA A 48 3.82 34.71 -27.72
C ALA A 48 3.24 35.15 -29.08
N LEU A 49 2.01 34.72 -29.38
CA LEU A 49 1.38 34.94 -30.69
C LEU A 49 0.70 36.31 -30.83
N ALA A 50 0.27 36.91 -29.72
CA ALA A 50 -0.44 38.19 -29.68
C ALA A 50 0.21 39.19 -28.69
N PRO A 51 1.52 39.49 -28.84
CA PRO A 51 2.24 40.36 -27.90
C PRO A 51 1.73 41.80 -27.88
N GLN A 52 1.00 42.23 -28.92
CA GLN A 52 0.43 43.58 -29.04
C GLN A 52 -0.91 43.74 -28.31
N THR A 53 -1.41 42.70 -27.64
CA THR A 53 -2.65 42.76 -26.87
C THR A 53 -2.56 43.86 -25.80
N PRO A 54 -3.46 44.86 -25.79
CA PRO A 54 -3.43 45.93 -24.78
C PRO A 54 -3.77 45.41 -23.38
N MET A 55 -3.02 45.86 -22.37
CA MET A 55 -3.26 45.48 -20.97
C MET A 55 -4.06 46.55 -20.23
N THR A 56 -5.06 46.11 -19.46
CA THR A 56 -5.80 47.00 -18.56
C THR A 56 -5.06 47.18 -17.24
N VAL A 57 -5.34 48.27 -16.52
CA VAL A 57 -4.77 48.53 -15.17
C VAL A 57 -5.06 47.37 -14.22
N ARG A 58 -6.25 46.76 -14.31
CA ARG A 58 -6.62 45.61 -13.46
C ARG A 58 -5.76 44.38 -13.76
N MET A 59 -5.50 44.10 -15.03
CA MET A 59 -4.66 42.97 -15.43
C MET A 59 -3.22 43.16 -14.95
N VAL A 60 -2.67 44.37 -15.10
CA VAL A 60 -1.31 44.69 -14.61
C VAL A 60 -1.23 44.55 -13.09
N ALA A 61 -2.19 45.13 -12.35
CA ALA A 61 -2.21 45.01 -10.89
C ALA A 61 -2.35 43.53 -10.43
N HIS A 62 -3.06 42.71 -11.18
CA HIS A 62 -3.17 41.27 -10.89
C HIS A 62 -1.84 40.55 -11.13
N ALA A 63 -1.16 40.84 -12.24
CA ALA A 63 0.17 40.32 -12.54
C ALA A 63 1.20 40.73 -11.47
N ASP A 64 1.19 41.99 -11.04
CA ASP A 64 2.11 42.51 -10.02
C ASP A 64 1.91 41.79 -8.67
N ALA A 65 0.65 41.54 -8.29
CA ALA A 65 0.34 40.80 -7.05
C ALA A 65 0.86 39.34 -7.10
N MET A 66 0.71 38.67 -8.25
CA MET A 66 1.27 37.34 -8.46
C MET A 66 2.80 37.35 -8.49
N ALA A 67 3.40 38.35 -9.14
CA ALA A 67 4.84 38.51 -9.23
C ALA A 67 5.47 38.72 -7.85
N ALA A 68 4.85 39.52 -6.99
CA ALA A 68 5.30 39.73 -5.62
C ALA A 68 5.36 38.41 -4.81
N ARG A 69 4.32 37.57 -4.95
CA ARG A 69 4.28 36.23 -4.32
C ARG A 69 5.36 35.31 -4.88
N ARG A 70 5.53 35.26 -6.21
CA ARG A 70 6.57 34.43 -6.84
C ARG A 70 7.99 34.85 -6.42
N VAL A 71 8.26 36.15 -6.34
CA VAL A 71 9.55 36.70 -5.86
C VAL A 71 9.80 36.36 -4.39
N ALA A 72 8.75 36.24 -3.57
CA ALA A 72 8.86 35.79 -2.18
C ALA A 72 9.16 34.27 -2.05
N GLY A 73 9.29 33.56 -3.17
CA GLY A 73 9.62 32.13 -3.20
C GLY A 73 8.40 31.21 -3.27
N GLU A 74 7.17 31.75 -3.34
CA GLU A 74 5.96 30.93 -3.47
C GLU A 74 5.97 30.14 -4.80
N PRO A 75 5.69 28.83 -4.79
CA PRO A 75 5.58 28.03 -5.99
C PRO A 75 4.61 28.63 -7.01
N LEU A 76 4.98 28.60 -8.30
CA LEU A 76 4.19 29.17 -9.38
C LEU A 76 2.74 28.65 -9.38
N GLN A 77 2.55 27.37 -9.09
CA GLN A 77 1.24 26.71 -9.06
C GLN A 77 0.33 27.32 -8.00
N TYR A 78 0.84 27.55 -6.79
CA TYR A 78 0.10 28.25 -5.74
C TYR A 78 -0.12 29.73 -6.05
N VAL A 79 0.83 30.37 -6.74
CA VAL A 79 0.66 31.75 -7.21
C VAL A 79 -0.53 31.87 -8.16
N LEU A 80 -0.65 30.94 -9.11
CA LEU A 80 -1.74 30.88 -10.09
C LEU A 80 -3.05 30.39 -9.46
N GLY A 81 -2.97 29.47 -8.50
CA GLY A 81 -4.14 28.92 -7.80
C GLY A 81 -4.81 27.75 -8.50
N SER A 82 -4.43 27.43 -9.74
CA SER A 82 -4.82 26.21 -10.44
C SER A 82 -3.66 25.60 -11.24
N TRP A 83 -3.73 24.30 -11.47
CA TRP A 83 -2.75 23.58 -12.27
C TRP A 83 -3.39 22.39 -13.00
N ALA A 84 -2.97 22.20 -14.25
CA ALA A 84 -3.40 21.07 -15.06
C ALA A 84 -2.82 19.75 -14.51
N PHE A 85 -3.67 18.73 -14.44
CA PHE A 85 -3.32 17.36 -14.13
C PHE A 85 -4.22 16.43 -14.96
N ARG A 86 -3.63 15.69 -15.89
CA ARG A 86 -4.37 14.89 -16.88
C ARG A 86 -5.43 15.74 -17.61
N GLU A 87 -6.69 15.28 -17.65
CA GLU A 87 -7.81 15.98 -18.29
C GLU A 87 -8.46 17.06 -17.40
N LEU A 88 -7.89 17.35 -16.23
CA LEU A 88 -8.45 18.26 -15.23
C LEU A 88 -7.59 19.51 -15.04
N ASP A 89 -8.23 20.63 -14.70
CA ASP A 89 -7.58 21.78 -14.08
C ASP A 89 -7.99 21.83 -12.61
N LEU A 90 -7.02 21.65 -11.72
CA LEU A 90 -7.26 21.49 -10.29
C LEU A 90 -6.83 22.75 -9.55
N ALA A 91 -7.66 23.22 -8.63
CA ALA A 91 -7.23 24.23 -7.67
C ALA A 91 -6.03 23.70 -6.86
N THR A 92 -5.03 24.56 -6.68
CA THR A 92 -3.81 24.27 -5.93
C THR A 92 -3.49 25.40 -4.97
N ASP A 93 -3.21 25.06 -3.71
CA ASP A 93 -2.72 25.99 -2.71
C ASP A 93 -1.98 25.24 -1.60
N ARG A 94 -1.47 25.98 -0.60
CA ARG A 94 -0.64 25.47 0.50
C ARG A 94 -1.26 24.35 1.35
N ARG A 95 -2.53 24.01 1.16
CA ARG A 95 -3.21 22.94 1.90
C ARG A 95 -2.79 21.53 1.47
N ALA A 96 -2.29 21.35 0.25
CA ALA A 96 -1.89 20.04 -0.27
C ALA A 96 -0.65 20.12 -1.19
N LEU A 97 -0.02 18.97 -1.44
CA LEU A 97 1.07 18.83 -2.40
C LEU A 97 0.63 19.29 -3.79
N ILE A 98 1.52 19.98 -4.51
CA ILE A 98 1.26 20.35 -5.91
C ILE A 98 1.28 19.07 -6.78
N PRO A 99 0.29 18.82 -7.64
CA PRO A 99 0.31 17.67 -8.55
C PRO A 99 1.56 17.66 -9.44
N ARG A 100 2.27 16.53 -9.48
CA ARG A 100 3.49 16.37 -10.27
C ARG A 100 3.19 15.69 -11.61
N PRO A 101 3.93 16.02 -12.69
CA PRO A 101 3.80 15.33 -13.98
C PRO A 101 4.02 13.82 -13.85
N GLU A 102 4.97 13.39 -13.01
CA GLU A 102 5.25 11.98 -12.76
C GLU A 102 4.03 11.24 -12.17
N THR A 103 3.23 11.92 -11.34
CA THR A 103 2.02 11.35 -10.75
C THR A 103 0.92 11.07 -11.79
N GLU A 104 0.98 11.69 -12.97
CA GLU A 104 0.05 11.36 -14.06
C GLU A 104 0.27 9.92 -14.57
N VAL A 105 1.51 9.41 -14.49
CA VAL A 105 1.85 8.02 -14.85
C VAL A 105 1.19 7.05 -13.87
N VAL A 106 1.22 7.36 -12.57
CA VAL A 106 0.59 6.59 -11.49
C VAL A 106 -0.92 6.47 -11.74
N ALA A 107 -1.59 7.60 -11.98
CA ALA A 107 -3.01 7.62 -12.31
C ALA A 107 -3.31 6.88 -13.63
N GLY A 108 -2.46 7.05 -14.64
CA GLY A 108 -2.59 6.38 -15.94
C GLY A 108 -2.58 4.86 -15.84
N ILE A 109 -1.62 4.29 -15.09
CA ILE A 109 -1.53 2.84 -14.87
C ILE A 109 -2.81 2.30 -14.22
N ALA A 110 -3.33 2.99 -13.20
CA ALA A 110 -4.57 2.61 -12.54
C ALA A 110 -5.77 2.66 -13.49
N ILE A 111 -5.88 3.73 -14.29
CA ILE A 111 -6.98 3.94 -15.26
C ILE A 111 -6.94 2.86 -16.36
N ASP A 112 -5.78 2.59 -16.94
CA ASP A 112 -5.61 1.59 -17.99
C ASP A 112 -5.99 0.19 -17.49
N TRP A 113 -5.57 -0.15 -16.27
CA TRP A 113 -5.95 -1.42 -15.64
C TRP A 113 -7.46 -1.51 -15.37
N LEU A 114 -8.08 -0.43 -14.89
CA LEU A 114 -9.52 -0.37 -14.65
C LEU A 114 -10.32 -0.54 -15.94
N HIS A 115 -9.90 0.12 -17.03
CA HIS A 115 -10.50 -0.05 -18.36
C HIS A 115 -10.35 -1.48 -18.87
N GLY A 116 -9.20 -2.13 -18.65
CA GLY A 116 -9.00 -3.54 -18.97
C GLY A 116 -9.95 -4.44 -18.19
N THR A 117 -10.07 -4.24 -16.88
CA THR A 117 -10.90 -5.05 -15.99
C THR A 117 -12.41 -4.85 -16.23
N ALA A 118 -12.84 -3.62 -16.49
CA ALA A 118 -14.24 -3.27 -16.79
C ALA A 118 -14.80 -4.05 -18.00
N ARG A 119 -13.96 -4.42 -18.97
CA ARG A 119 -14.36 -5.18 -20.16
C ARG A 119 -14.76 -6.62 -19.84
N HIS A 120 -14.31 -7.16 -18.71
CA HIS A 120 -14.44 -8.58 -18.36
C HIS A 120 -15.34 -8.85 -17.16
N ARG A 121 -15.77 -7.83 -16.42
CA ARG A 121 -16.66 -7.97 -15.25
C ARG A 121 -18.08 -7.47 -15.52
N HIS A 122 -19.06 -8.19 -14.97
CA HIS A 122 -20.48 -7.78 -14.88
C HIS A 122 -20.63 -6.44 -14.12
N PRO A 123 -21.76 -5.72 -14.24
CA PRO A 123 -21.89 -4.27 -13.97
C PRO A 123 -21.83 -3.86 -12.50
N ALA A 124 -21.34 -4.71 -11.59
CA ALA A 124 -20.94 -4.26 -10.26
C ALA A 124 -19.74 -3.32 -10.44
N GLY A 125 -19.94 -2.03 -10.15
CA GLY A 125 -18.92 -1.00 -10.35
C GLY A 125 -17.58 -1.34 -9.71
N LEU A 126 -16.50 -0.79 -10.26
CA LEU A 126 -15.15 -1.00 -9.79
C LEU A 126 -14.89 -0.15 -8.55
N SER A 127 -14.21 -0.70 -7.54
CA SER A 127 -13.94 0.01 -6.29
C SER A 127 -12.47 0.37 -6.18
N VAL A 128 -12.17 1.66 -5.98
CA VAL A 128 -10.81 2.20 -5.97
C VAL A 128 -10.59 2.97 -4.68
N ALA A 129 -9.44 2.79 -4.03
CA ALA A 129 -8.99 3.68 -2.96
C ALA A 129 -7.79 4.51 -3.40
N ASP A 130 -7.85 5.83 -3.15
CA ASP A 130 -6.74 6.77 -3.31
C ASP A 130 -6.24 7.18 -1.93
N LEU A 131 -4.98 6.87 -1.61
CA LEU A 131 -4.40 7.06 -0.28
C LEU A 131 -3.49 8.29 -0.25
N GLY A 132 -3.79 9.25 0.63
CA GLY A 132 -3.10 10.54 0.64
C GLY A 132 -3.48 11.39 -0.56
N THR A 133 -4.79 11.58 -0.78
CA THR A 133 -5.35 12.15 -2.01
C THR A 133 -4.92 13.59 -2.27
N GLY A 134 -4.49 14.33 -1.24
CA GLY A 134 -4.03 15.71 -1.38
C GLY A 134 -5.13 16.61 -1.92
N CYS A 135 -4.89 17.23 -3.08
CA CYS A 135 -5.88 18.04 -3.78
C CYS A 135 -6.91 17.22 -4.59
N GLY A 136 -6.87 15.88 -4.52
CA GLY A 136 -7.74 14.97 -5.25
C GLY A 136 -7.22 14.56 -6.62
N ALA A 137 -5.95 14.82 -6.97
CA ALA A 137 -5.46 14.67 -8.34
C ALA A 137 -5.71 13.27 -8.92
N ILE A 138 -5.25 12.22 -8.24
CA ILE A 138 -5.43 10.84 -8.69
C ILE A 138 -6.90 10.43 -8.63
N ALA A 139 -7.56 10.60 -7.47
CA ALA A 139 -8.95 10.22 -7.27
C ALA A 139 -9.91 10.82 -8.29
N LEU A 140 -9.80 12.12 -8.55
CA LEU A 140 -10.71 12.84 -9.45
C LEU A 140 -10.46 12.48 -10.91
N SER A 141 -9.20 12.27 -11.33
CA SER A 141 -8.89 11.77 -12.68
C SER A 141 -9.47 10.38 -12.91
N ILE A 142 -9.31 9.45 -11.95
CA ILE A 142 -9.92 8.12 -12.05
C ILE A 142 -11.44 8.22 -12.16
N ALA A 143 -12.09 9.04 -11.33
CA ALA A 143 -13.54 9.21 -11.38
C ALA A 143 -14.04 9.85 -12.68
N HIS A 144 -13.25 10.75 -13.27
CA HIS A 144 -13.54 11.41 -14.55
C HIS A 144 -13.43 10.42 -15.72
N GLU A 145 -12.33 9.67 -15.79
CA GLU A 145 -11.95 8.85 -16.94
C GLU A 145 -12.50 7.42 -16.88
N VAL A 146 -12.94 6.96 -15.71
CA VAL A 146 -13.53 5.63 -15.49
C VAL A 146 -14.94 5.77 -14.90
N PRO A 147 -16.00 5.89 -15.73
CA PRO A 147 -17.36 6.08 -15.25
C PRO A 147 -17.91 4.95 -14.36
N GLN A 148 -17.35 3.74 -14.47
CA GLN A 148 -17.71 2.59 -13.64
C GLN A 148 -17.00 2.58 -12.27
N ALA A 149 -15.99 3.42 -12.07
CA ALA A 149 -15.23 3.46 -10.83
C ALA A 149 -15.96 4.26 -9.75
N ARG A 150 -16.01 3.68 -8.56
CA ARG A 150 -16.29 4.37 -7.30
C ARG A 150 -14.98 4.56 -6.56
N VAL A 151 -14.69 5.78 -6.17
CA VAL A 151 -13.41 6.19 -5.60
C VAL A 151 -13.59 6.59 -4.14
N PHE A 152 -12.78 5.99 -3.28
CA PHE A 152 -12.68 6.28 -1.85
C PHE A 152 -11.34 6.97 -1.63
N ALA A 153 -11.37 8.29 -1.51
CA ALA A 153 -10.17 9.10 -1.34
C ALA A 153 -9.96 9.40 0.14
N THR A 154 -8.75 9.16 0.64
CA THR A 154 -8.39 9.34 2.04
C THR A 154 -7.25 10.34 2.18
N ASP A 155 -7.26 11.11 3.25
CA ASP A 155 -6.11 11.93 3.64
C ASP A 155 -6.11 12.15 5.16
N ASN A 156 -4.92 12.28 5.74
CA ASN A 156 -4.78 12.60 7.16
C ASN A 156 -4.89 14.11 7.43
N SER A 157 -4.79 14.94 6.39
CA SER A 157 -4.96 16.40 6.47
C SER A 157 -6.39 16.81 6.14
N ALA A 158 -7.09 17.37 7.11
CA ALA A 158 -8.42 17.97 6.89
C ALA A 158 -8.35 19.14 5.90
N ASP A 159 -7.24 19.89 5.90
CA ASP A 159 -7.01 21.00 4.97
C ASP A 159 -6.86 20.49 3.53
N ALA A 160 -6.13 19.40 3.31
CA ALA A 160 -6.01 18.76 2.01
C ALA A 160 -7.38 18.28 1.51
N LEU A 161 -8.17 17.63 2.38
CA LEU A 161 -9.53 17.21 2.03
C LEU A 161 -10.45 18.38 1.72
N ALA A 162 -10.28 19.53 2.37
CA ALA A 162 -11.04 20.73 2.03
C ALA A 162 -10.70 21.25 0.62
N LEU A 163 -9.44 21.13 0.19
CA LEU A 163 -9.03 21.43 -1.19
C LEU A 163 -9.55 20.38 -2.17
N ALA A 164 -9.43 19.08 -1.86
CA ALA A 164 -10.01 18.00 -2.65
C ALA A 164 -11.52 18.15 -2.81
N ALA A 165 -12.24 18.58 -1.76
CA ALA A 165 -13.67 18.84 -1.81
C ALA A 165 -14.02 20.01 -2.75
N ALA A 166 -13.19 21.07 -2.77
CA ALA A 166 -13.37 22.18 -3.70
C ALA A 166 -13.19 21.74 -5.16
N ASN A 167 -12.16 20.93 -5.44
CA ASN A 167 -11.94 20.34 -6.77
C ASN A 167 -13.04 19.36 -7.17
N LEU A 168 -13.49 18.52 -6.22
CA LEU A 168 -14.58 17.58 -6.41
C LEU A 168 -15.88 18.26 -6.82
N ALA A 169 -16.19 19.43 -6.24
CA ALA A 169 -17.38 20.20 -6.61
C ALA A 169 -17.38 20.64 -8.09
N GLY A 170 -16.19 20.80 -8.70
CA GLY A 170 -16.02 21.13 -10.11
C GLY A 170 -16.16 19.94 -11.07
N LEU A 171 -16.18 18.70 -10.58
CA LEU A 171 -16.12 17.48 -11.41
C LEU A 171 -17.46 17.06 -12.05
N GLY A 172 -18.55 17.77 -11.75
CA GLY A 172 -19.89 17.47 -12.27
C GLY A 172 -20.41 16.09 -11.84
N ASN A 173 -21.03 15.34 -12.75
CA ASN A 173 -21.67 14.05 -12.44
C ASN A 173 -20.70 13.00 -11.88
N ALA A 174 -19.42 13.07 -12.23
CA ALA A 174 -18.41 12.16 -11.72
C ALA A 174 -18.21 12.29 -10.20
N ALA A 175 -18.50 13.47 -9.63
CA ALA A 175 -18.39 13.71 -8.19
C ALA A 175 -19.24 12.78 -7.33
N THR A 176 -20.40 12.33 -7.86
CA THR A 176 -21.32 11.41 -7.15
C THR A 176 -20.71 10.03 -6.85
N ARG A 177 -19.57 9.70 -7.46
CA ARG A 177 -18.86 8.44 -7.28
C ARG A 177 -17.59 8.57 -6.45
N VAL A 178 -17.29 9.75 -5.93
CA VAL A 178 -16.12 10.01 -5.09
C VAL A 178 -16.59 10.29 -3.67
N SER A 179 -15.94 9.67 -2.71
CA SER A 179 -16.15 9.95 -1.28
C SER A 179 -14.81 10.28 -0.62
N LEU A 180 -14.80 11.32 0.20
CA LEU A 180 -13.61 11.83 0.90
C LEU A 180 -13.69 11.39 2.37
N HIS A 181 -12.61 10.81 2.88
CA HIS A 181 -12.55 10.28 4.25
C HIS A 181 -11.30 10.80 4.96
N HIS A 182 -11.51 11.42 6.13
CA HIS A 182 -10.42 11.92 6.96
C HIS A 182 -9.88 10.82 7.87
N GLY A 183 -8.57 10.57 7.80
CA GLY A 183 -7.92 9.59 8.67
C GLY A 183 -6.61 9.07 8.08
N ASN A 184 -6.04 8.08 8.75
CA ASN A 184 -4.77 7.49 8.37
C ASN A 184 -4.99 6.38 7.35
N TRP A 185 -4.41 6.52 6.15
CA TRP A 185 -4.40 5.49 5.11
C TRP A 185 -5.73 4.75 4.95
N LEU A 186 -5.72 3.42 5.07
CA LEU A 186 -6.87 2.55 4.93
C LEU A 186 -7.76 2.52 6.19
N ASP A 187 -7.25 2.89 7.36
CA ASP A 187 -8.04 2.98 8.59
C ASP A 187 -9.19 3.99 8.45
N ALA A 188 -8.99 5.04 7.66
CA ALA A 188 -10.03 6.02 7.32
C ALA A 188 -11.26 5.40 6.61
N LEU A 189 -11.09 4.21 6.03
CA LEU A 189 -12.15 3.47 5.35
C LEU A 189 -12.79 2.40 6.23
N ALA A 190 -12.37 2.26 7.49
CA ALA A 190 -12.97 1.34 8.43
C ALA A 190 -14.46 1.69 8.63
N GLY A 191 -15.34 0.71 8.42
CA GLY A 191 -16.80 0.91 8.51
C GLY A 191 -17.44 1.53 7.26
N VAL A 192 -16.67 1.92 6.24
CA VAL A 192 -17.23 2.35 4.95
C VAL A 192 -17.77 1.15 4.17
N GLN A 193 -18.94 1.32 3.58
CA GLN A 193 -19.73 0.24 2.97
C GLN A 193 -19.84 0.42 1.46
N LEU A 194 -19.81 -0.70 0.73
CA LEU A 194 -20.10 -0.73 -0.70
C LEU A 194 -21.62 -0.79 -0.94
N THR A 195 -22.26 0.36 -1.16
CA THR A 195 -23.67 0.41 -1.56
C THR A 195 -23.83 0.05 -3.04
N THR A 196 -24.56 -1.01 -3.40
CA THR A 196 -24.78 -1.30 -4.82
C THR A 196 -25.81 -0.33 -5.44
N PRO A 197 -25.64 0.13 -6.69
CA PRO A 197 -26.53 1.14 -7.30
C PRO A 197 -27.99 0.71 -7.50
N ARG A 198 -28.35 -0.55 -7.22
CA ARG A 198 -29.68 -1.09 -7.54
C ARG A 198 -30.79 -0.63 -6.58
N GLU A 199 -30.44 -0.13 -5.39
CA GLU A 199 -31.42 0.13 -4.31
C GLU A 199 -31.79 1.61 -4.14
N SER A 200 -31.03 2.56 -4.71
CA SER A 200 -31.38 3.99 -4.64
C SER A 200 -32.57 4.39 -5.53
N ARG A 201 -33.10 3.45 -6.35
CA ARG A 201 -34.31 3.66 -7.15
C ARG A 201 -35.55 2.94 -6.60
N GLU A 202 -35.40 1.94 -5.74
CA GLU A 202 -36.54 1.19 -5.16
C GLU A 202 -37.01 1.77 -3.82
N THR A 203 -36.16 2.54 -3.12
CA THR A 203 -36.51 3.25 -1.87
C THR A 203 -37.47 4.43 -2.05
N SER A 204 -37.82 4.80 -3.29
CA SER A 204 -38.80 5.87 -3.58
C SER A 204 -40.22 5.36 -3.87
N ALA A 205 -40.46 4.04 -3.82
CA ALA A 205 -41.76 3.46 -4.13
C ALA A 205 -42.04 2.19 -3.31
N VAL A 206 -42.21 2.34 -1.99
CA VAL A 206 -42.86 1.30 -1.18
C VAL A 206 -43.96 1.96 -0.34
N SER A 207 -45.19 1.71 -0.76
CA SER A 207 -46.41 1.98 -0.01
C SER A 207 -46.43 1.14 1.26
N GLU A 208 -46.95 1.71 2.34
CA GLU A 208 -47.15 1.08 3.64
C GLU A 208 -47.90 -0.26 3.53
N GLY A 209 -47.21 -1.36 3.84
CA GLY A 209 -47.81 -2.69 3.96
C GLY A 209 -46.79 -3.80 3.80
N GLU A 210 -46.45 -4.46 4.92
CA GLU A 210 -45.78 -5.76 5.03
C GLU A 210 -44.29 -5.83 4.63
N ASN A 211 -43.37 -5.93 5.61
CA ASN A 211 -42.37 -7.02 5.68
C ASN A 211 -41.32 -6.84 6.79
N GLU A 212 -41.54 -7.48 7.95
CA GLU A 212 -40.46 -7.81 8.90
C GLU A 212 -39.40 -8.75 8.28
N SER A 213 -39.68 -9.35 7.12
CA SER A 213 -38.75 -10.17 6.33
C SER A 213 -37.84 -9.36 5.38
N ALA A 214 -38.15 -8.08 5.14
CA ALA A 214 -37.33 -7.19 4.31
C ALA A 214 -36.18 -6.59 5.14
N GLU A 215 -36.41 -6.26 6.41
CA GLU A 215 -35.37 -5.78 7.32
C GLU A 215 -34.28 -6.84 7.58
N GLN A 216 -34.64 -8.13 7.62
CA GLN A 216 -33.68 -9.23 7.74
C GLN A 216 -32.85 -9.47 6.45
N ASN A 217 -33.37 -9.12 5.27
CA ASN A 217 -32.63 -9.19 4.01
C ASN A 217 -31.79 -7.93 3.75
N ILE A 218 -32.22 -6.76 4.23
CA ILE A 218 -31.45 -5.50 4.19
C ILE A 218 -30.24 -5.58 5.13
N ALA A 219 -30.36 -6.29 6.26
CA ALA A 219 -29.26 -6.54 7.18
C ALA A 219 -28.16 -7.49 6.61
N ALA A 220 -28.45 -8.25 5.54
CA ALA A 220 -27.56 -9.28 5.00
C ALA A 220 -26.63 -8.81 3.85
N ALA A 221 -26.83 -7.62 3.27
CA ALA A 221 -26.12 -7.19 2.05
C ALA A 221 -25.21 -5.96 2.25
N VAL A 222 -24.90 -5.61 3.49
CA VAL A 222 -23.97 -4.53 3.83
C VAL A 222 -22.59 -5.13 4.09
N THR A 223 -21.68 -5.03 3.14
CA THR A 223 -20.32 -5.57 3.26
C THR A 223 -19.29 -4.46 3.20
N GLY A 224 -18.38 -4.42 4.19
CA GLY A 224 -17.30 -3.44 4.25
C GLY A 224 -16.28 -3.62 3.10
N LEU A 225 -15.36 -2.68 2.95
CA LEU A 225 -14.40 -2.64 1.82
C LEU A 225 -13.26 -3.67 1.88
N HIS A 226 -13.02 -4.32 3.03
CA HIS A 226 -11.96 -5.31 3.18
C HIS A 226 -12.09 -6.46 2.18
N GLY A 227 -11.04 -6.70 1.41
CA GLY A 227 -11.00 -7.73 0.36
C GLY A 227 -11.82 -7.45 -0.88
N ARG A 228 -12.24 -6.19 -1.09
CA ARG A 228 -13.17 -5.83 -2.17
C ARG A 228 -12.67 -4.70 -3.06
N LEU A 229 -11.60 -4.01 -2.69
CA LEU A 229 -11.03 -2.96 -3.54
C LEU A 229 -10.35 -3.59 -4.76
N ASP A 230 -10.72 -3.12 -5.95
CA ASP A 230 -10.10 -3.56 -7.20
C ASP A 230 -8.75 -2.88 -7.41
N VAL A 231 -8.61 -1.63 -6.98
CA VAL A 231 -7.36 -0.85 -7.05
C VAL A 231 -7.14 -0.09 -5.74
N ILE A 232 -5.90 -0.11 -5.26
CA ILE A 232 -5.38 0.84 -4.29
C ILE A 232 -4.26 1.61 -4.97
N VAL A 233 -4.38 2.93 -4.99
CA VAL A 233 -3.41 3.84 -5.61
C VAL A 233 -2.98 4.90 -4.61
N ALA A 234 -1.72 5.34 -4.68
CA ALA A 234 -1.22 6.41 -3.83
C ALA A 234 -0.01 7.13 -4.45
N ASN A 235 0.11 8.42 -4.16
CA ASN A 235 1.40 9.12 -4.17
C ASN A 235 1.76 9.46 -2.70
N PRO A 236 2.37 8.52 -1.96
CA PRO A 236 2.71 8.73 -0.56
C PRO A 236 3.95 9.64 -0.42
N PRO A 237 4.19 10.22 0.77
CA PRO A 237 5.49 10.84 1.04
C PRO A 237 6.59 9.79 0.93
N TYR A 238 7.75 10.19 0.38
CA TYR A 238 8.89 9.30 0.14
C TYR A 238 10.25 9.95 0.43
N VAL A 239 10.27 11.21 0.89
CA VAL A 239 11.51 11.92 1.21
C VAL A 239 12.02 11.50 2.58
N ALA A 240 13.31 11.25 2.72
CA ALA A 240 13.90 10.97 4.03
C ALA A 240 14.06 12.27 4.85
N ASP A 241 13.93 12.20 6.17
CA ASP A 241 14.00 13.38 7.05
C ASP A 241 15.32 14.18 6.91
N GLY A 242 16.40 13.55 6.45
CA GLY A 242 17.71 14.16 6.23
C GLY A 242 17.94 14.74 4.82
N ASP A 243 17.03 14.51 3.87
CA ASP A 243 17.24 14.89 2.48
C ASP A 243 17.06 16.40 2.26
N ALA A 244 17.93 16.97 1.44
CA ALA A 244 17.84 18.37 1.04
C ALA A 244 16.78 18.55 -0.04
N LEU A 245 15.78 19.39 0.23
CA LEU A 245 14.77 19.79 -0.75
C LEU A 245 14.99 21.24 -1.20
N PRO A 246 14.61 21.59 -2.45
CA PRO A 246 14.54 22.98 -2.89
C PRO A 246 13.70 23.83 -1.93
N ALA A 247 14.09 25.08 -1.69
CA ALA A 247 13.41 25.98 -0.76
C ALA A 247 11.92 26.16 -1.11
N GLU A 248 11.59 26.22 -2.41
CA GLU A 248 10.20 26.34 -2.88
C GLU A 248 9.33 25.12 -2.49
N VAL A 249 9.92 23.94 -2.34
CA VAL A 249 9.21 22.74 -1.86
C VAL A 249 9.17 22.75 -0.33
N ARG A 250 10.35 22.86 0.29
CA ARG A 250 10.54 22.76 1.74
C ARG A 250 9.75 23.81 2.53
N ASP A 251 9.68 25.04 2.02
CA ASP A 251 9.13 26.18 2.76
C ASP A 251 7.62 26.40 2.47
N TRP A 252 7.09 25.78 1.41
CA TRP A 252 5.72 26.03 0.93
C TRP A 252 4.79 24.83 0.94
N GLU A 253 5.28 23.64 0.62
CA GLU A 253 4.45 22.44 0.57
C GLU A 253 4.30 21.80 1.97
N PRO A 254 3.18 21.11 2.25
CA PRO A 254 2.95 20.52 3.57
C PRO A 254 4.00 19.48 3.93
N HIS A 255 4.65 19.64 5.08
CA HIS A 255 5.67 18.70 5.59
C HIS A 255 5.19 17.24 5.60
N GLY A 256 3.94 17.00 6.04
CA GLY A 256 3.35 15.67 6.11
C GLY A 256 3.11 14.99 4.75
N ALA A 257 3.15 15.75 3.65
CA ALA A 257 3.03 15.21 2.28
C ALA A 257 4.38 14.90 1.64
N LEU A 258 5.50 15.26 2.29
CA LEU A 258 6.85 15.08 1.75
C LEU A 258 7.62 13.96 2.44
N TYR A 259 7.66 13.99 3.77
CA TYR A 259 8.60 13.19 4.55
C TYR A 259 8.01 11.87 5.05
N ALA A 260 8.80 10.80 4.94
CA ALA A 260 8.41 9.43 5.32
C ALA A 260 9.41 8.75 6.25
N GLY A 261 9.97 9.53 7.20
CA GLY A 261 10.88 9.06 8.23
C GLY A 261 12.33 8.99 7.77
N ALA A 262 13.18 8.36 8.58
CA ALA A 262 14.64 8.41 8.43
C ALA A 262 15.19 7.89 7.09
N ASP A 263 14.50 6.95 6.43
CA ASP A 263 14.92 6.35 5.16
C ASP A 263 13.93 6.62 4.01
N GLY A 264 12.89 7.43 4.25
CA GLY A 264 11.86 7.75 3.25
C GLY A 264 10.94 6.58 2.87
N LEU A 265 11.02 5.43 3.55
CA LEU A 265 10.23 4.23 3.22
C LEU A 265 9.08 3.96 4.19
N GLY A 266 8.85 4.82 5.19
CA GLY A 266 7.86 4.62 6.25
C GLY A 266 6.43 4.46 5.73
N ALA A 267 5.99 5.36 4.84
CA ALA A 267 4.67 5.29 4.23
C ALA A 267 4.53 4.03 3.34
N LEU A 268 5.54 3.76 2.51
CA LEU A 268 5.56 2.59 1.63
C LEU A 268 5.44 1.26 2.42
N ARG A 269 6.19 1.11 3.51
CA ARG A 269 6.11 -0.07 4.40
C ARG A 269 4.71 -0.27 4.98
N THR A 270 4.03 0.83 5.33
CA THR A 270 2.70 0.81 5.93
C THR A 270 1.65 0.41 4.88
N ILE A 271 1.65 1.10 3.73
CA ILE A 271 0.66 0.86 2.67
C ILE A 271 0.81 -0.54 2.08
N VAL A 272 2.02 -0.98 1.75
CA VAL A 272 2.26 -2.32 1.18
C VAL A 272 1.83 -3.42 2.14
N ARG A 273 1.96 -3.23 3.45
CA ARG A 273 1.44 -4.18 4.46
C ARG A 273 -0.09 -4.21 4.43
N GLU A 274 -0.72 -3.05 4.59
CA GLU A 274 -2.15 -2.97 4.87
C GLU A 274 -3.00 -3.22 3.63
N ALA A 275 -2.61 -2.67 2.47
CA ALA A 275 -3.35 -2.74 1.21
C ALA A 275 -3.77 -4.16 0.83
N ARG A 276 -2.97 -5.17 1.21
CA ARG A 276 -3.20 -6.57 0.87
C ARG A 276 -4.51 -7.12 1.45
N GLY A 277 -4.87 -6.73 2.68
CA GLY A 277 -6.12 -7.13 3.33
C GLY A 277 -7.35 -6.46 2.73
N TRP A 278 -7.15 -5.35 2.01
CA TRP A 278 -8.21 -4.53 1.44
C TRP A 278 -8.46 -4.82 -0.04
N LEU A 279 -7.43 -5.22 -0.78
CA LEU A 279 -7.55 -5.60 -2.18
C LEU A 279 -8.34 -6.90 -2.35
N ALA A 280 -9.22 -6.93 -3.36
CA ALA A 280 -9.80 -8.17 -3.86
C ALA A 280 -8.72 -9.08 -4.46
N PRO A 281 -8.95 -10.42 -4.51
CA PRO A 281 -8.06 -11.31 -5.25
C PRO A 281 -7.89 -10.86 -6.71
N GLY A 282 -6.64 -10.67 -7.13
CA GLY A 282 -6.31 -10.10 -8.44
C GLY A 282 -6.32 -8.57 -8.51
N GLY A 283 -6.62 -7.87 -7.41
CA GLY A 283 -6.63 -6.42 -7.32
C GLY A 283 -5.23 -5.81 -7.44
N LEU A 284 -5.17 -4.56 -7.88
CA LEU A 284 -3.95 -3.83 -8.21
C LEU A 284 -3.52 -2.89 -7.07
N LEU A 285 -2.23 -2.88 -6.78
CA LEU A 285 -1.56 -1.87 -5.98
C LEU A 285 -0.67 -1.03 -6.90
N VAL A 286 -0.82 0.29 -6.87
CA VAL A 286 -0.02 1.25 -7.64
C VAL A 286 0.49 2.35 -6.72
N LEU A 287 1.80 2.44 -6.51
CA LEU A 287 2.37 3.42 -5.59
C LEU A 287 3.47 4.22 -6.27
N GLU A 288 3.40 5.55 -6.17
CA GLU A 288 4.56 6.39 -6.49
C GLU A 288 5.70 6.12 -5.51
N ILE A 289 6.92 6.13 -6.01
CA ILE A 289 8.14 5.98 -5.22
C ILE A 289 9.19 7.03 -5.64
N GLY A 290 10.17 7.26 -4.76
CA GLY A 290 11.38 7.98 -5.12
C GLY A 290 12.23 7.18 -6.12
N SER A 291 13.01 7.89 -6.95
CA SER A 291 13.76 7.27 -8.07
C SER A 291 14.88 6.30 -7.66
N GLU A 292 15.25 6.28 -6.39
CA GLU A 292 16.27 5.36 -5.84
C GLU A 292 15.65 4.24 -4.99
N GLN A 293 14.32 4.23 -4.84
CA GLN A 293 13.61 3.30 -3.95
C GLN A 293 13.13 2.03 -4.63
N GLY A 294 13.35 1.85 -5.95
CA GLY A 294 12.80 0.74 -6.74
C GLY A 294 13.09 -0.64 -6.15
N ASN A 295 14.36 -0.94 -5.87
CA ASN A 295 14.76 -2.23 -5.29
C ASN A 295 14.12 -2.47 -3.92
N ALA A 296 14.08 -1.45 -3.05
CA ALA A 296 13.47 -1.56 -1.73
C ALA A 296 11.95 -1.75 -1.83
N ALA A 297 11.29 -1.05 -2.76
CA ALA A 297 9.87 -1.16 -3.02
C ALA A 297 9.47 -2.57 -3.49
N VAL A 298 10.23 -3.14 -4.43
CA VAL A 298 10.05 -4.52 -4.90
C VAL A 298 10.19 -5.50 -3.73
N ALA A 299 11.29 -5.41 -2.99
CA ALA A 299 11.55 -6.29 -1.85
C ALA A 299 10.42 -6.22 -0.81
N LEU A 300 9.90 -5.02 -0.51
CA LEU A 300 8.76 -4.86 0.40
C LEU A 300 7.49 -5.55 -0.11
N ALA A 301 7.16 -5.40 -1.39
CA ALA A 301 5.96 -6.00 -1.97
C ALA A 301 6.06 -7.54 -2.04
N GLU A 302 7.20 -8.08 -2.48
CA GLU A 302 7.45 -9.53 -2.51
C GLU A 302 7.47 -10.12 -1.09
N ALA A 303 8.06 -9.39 -0.13
CA ALA A 303 8.02 -9.72 1.29
C ALA A 303 6.61 -9.58 1.91
N ARG A 304 5.60 -9.12 1.18
CA ARG A 304 4.18 -9.26 1.57
C ARG A 304 3.41 -10.23 0.68
N GLY A 305 4.09 -10.89 -0.26
CA GLY A 305 3.51 -11.91 -1.12
C GLY A 305 2.58 -11.33 -2.18
N TYR A 306 2.85 -10.10 -2.64
CA TYR A 306 2.29 -9.63 -3.91
C TYR A 306 2.90 -10.42 -5.08
N ALA A 307 2.16 -10.49 -6.19
CA ALA A 307 2.61 -11.07 -7.45
C ALA A 307 2.70 -10.01 -8.55
N ASN A 308 3.41 -10.33 -9.63
CA ASN A 308 3.65 -9.42 -10.76
C ASN A 308 4.22 -8.07 -10.29
N VAL A 309 5.17 -8.13 -9.36
CA VAL A 309 5.81 -6.93 -8.81
C VAL A 309 6.78 -6.39 -9.86
N CYS A 310 6.59 -5.14 -10.27
CA CYS A 310 7.50 -4.44 -11.17
C CYS A 310 7.59 -2.96 -10.84
N ILE A 311 8.63 -2.31 -11.37
CA ILE A 311 8.80 -0.86 -11.34
C ILE A 311 8.57 -0.33 -12.75
N GLU A 312 7.61 0.57 -12.90
CA GLU A 312 7.42 1.34 -14.12
C GLU A 312 8.20 2.66 -14.01
N PRO A 313 8.97 3.03 -15.04
CA PRO A 313 9.71 4.29 -15.04
C PRO A 313 8.82 5.49 -15.39
N ASP A 314 9.28 6.68 -15.00
CA ASP A 314 8.75 7.94 -15.54
C ASP A 314 9.18 8.16 -17.00
N LEU A 315 8.68 9.23 -17.63
CA LEU A 315 9.03 9.59 -19.01
C LEU A 315 10.53 9.93 -19.20
N ALA A 316 11.26 10.18 -18.10
CA ALA A 316 12.71 10.39 -18.10
C ALA A 316 13.50 9.07 -17.90
N GLY A 317 12.82 7.93 -17.79
CA GLY A 317 13.43 6.61 -17.63
C GLY A 317 13.89 6.31 -16.21
N ARG A 318 13.48 7.08 -15.20
CA ARG A 318 13.80 6.83 -13.79
C ARG A 318 12.70 6.01 -13.14
N ASP A 319 13.06 5.12 -12.22
CA ASP A 319 12.10 4.40 -11.37
C ASP A 319 11.07 5.37 -10.77
N ARG A 320 9.79 5.02 -10.87
CA ARG A 320 8.74 5.92 -10.38
C ARG A 320 7.53 5.24 -9.78
N VAL A 321 7.09 4.12 -10.33
CA VAL A 321 5.83 3.50 -9.90
C VAL A 321 6.06 2.04 -9.55
N LEU A 322 5.81 1.67 -8.30
CA LEU A 322 5.65 0.29 -7.92
C LEU A 322 4.28 -0.20 -8.37
N VAL A 323 4.26 -1.26 -9.18
CA VAL A 323 3.03 -1.94 -9.59
C VAL A 323 3.08 -3.36 -9.06
N ALA A 324 2.01 -3.78 -8.41
CA ALA A 324 1.91 -5.11 -7.82
C ALA A 324 0.46 -5.59 -7.81
N THR A 325 0.24 -6.90 -7.80
CA THR A 325 -1.11 -7.48 -7.75
C THR A 325 -1.26 -8.43 -6.58
N ARG A 326 -2.44 -8.42 -5.97
CA ARG A 326 -2.80 -9.48 -5.04
C ARG A 326 -3.02 -10.78 -5.84
N PRO A 327 -2.39 -11.92 -5.51
CA PRO A 327 -2.60 -13.15 -6.26
C PRO A 327 -4.08 -13.60 -6.28
N ARG A 328 -4.55 -14.11 -7.42
CA ARG A 328 -5.95 -14.58 -7.60
C ARG A 328 -6.23 -15.93 -6.93
N SER A 329 -5.19 -16.74 -6.75
CA SER A 329 -5.28 -18.11 -6.22
C SER A 329 -5.35 -18.18 -4.70
N GLU A 330 -5.46 -17.05 -4.02
CA GLU A 330 -5.50 -16.99 -2.56
C GLU A 330 -6.87 -17.37 -2.00
N PRO A 331 -6.92 -17.85 -0.74
CA PRO A 331 -8.17 -18.01 -0.02
C PRO A 331 -8.93 -16.68 0.05
N ASP A 332 -10.26 -16.77 0.04
CA ASP A 332 -11.13 -15.62 0.22
C ASP A 332 -10.91 -14.96 1.60
N ASN A 333 -11.07 -13.64 1.66
CA ASN A 333 -10.87 -12.85 2.87
C ASN A 333 -11.83 -13.21 3.99
N VAL A 334 -13.03 -13.68 3.64
CA VAL A 334 -13.98 -14.18 4.65
C VAL A 334 -13.37 -15.35 5.41
N ALA A 335 -12.76 -16.31 4.71
CA ALA A 335 -12.14 -17.48 5.34
C ALA A 335 -10.93 -17.09 6.20
N ILE A 336 -10.12 -16.13 5.73
CA ILE A 336 -8.96 -15.66 6.50
C ILE A 336 -9.39 -14.85 7.73
N GLY A 337 -10.39 -13.98 7.61
CA GLY A 337 -10.96 -13.22 8.73
C GLY A 337 -11.53 -14.14 9.81
N GLN A 338 -12.32 -15.14 9.41
CA GLN A 338 -12.83 -16.16 10.35
C GLN A 338 -11.70 -16.94 11.03
N ALA A 339 -10.61 -17.25 10.32
CA ALA A 339 -9.45 -17.91 10.91
C ALA A 339 -8.72 -17.01 11.93
N ILE A 340 -8.59 -15.70 11.63
CA ILE A 340 -8.01 -14.70 12.55
C ILE A 340 -8.84 -14.61 13.84
N GLU A 341 -10.18 -14.50 13.73
CA GLU A 341 -11.09 -14.47 14.88
C GLU A 341 -10.90 -15.70 15.77
N ARG A 342 -10.89 -16.90 15.17
CA ARG A 342 -10.68 -18.15 15.92
C ARG A 342 -9.34 -18.20 16.65
N LEU A 343 -8.28 -17.72 16.00
CA LEU A 343 -6.96 -17.68 16.63
C LEU A 343 -6.97 -16.75 17.85
N HIS A 344 -7.65 -15.60 17.75
CA HIS A 344 -7.84 -14.69 18.89
C HIS A 344 -8.72 -15.27 20.00
N GLU A 345 -9.68 -16.13 19.66
CA GLU A 345 -10.52 -16.89 20.62
C GLU A 345 -9.79 -18.05 21.29
N GLY A 346 -8.49 -18.27 21.01
CA GLY A 346 -7.69 -19.35 21.61
C GLY A 346 -7.91 -20.72 20.98
N HIS A 347 -8.42 -20.75 19.74
CA HIS A 347 -8.52 -21.96 18.93
C HIS A 347 -7.32 -22.10 17.97
N PHE A 348 -7.21 -23.27 17.34
CA PHE A 348 -6.23 -23.50 16.27
C PHE A 348 -6.91 -23.53 14.89
N VAL A 349 -6.10 -23.34 13.85
CA VAL A 349 -6.51 -23.37 12.45
C VAL A 349 -5.62 -24.33 11.67
N VAL A 350 -6.20 -25.08 10.74
CA VAL A 350 -5.47 -25.90 9.76
C VAL A 350 -5.45 -25.19 8.42
N ALA A 351 -4.26 -25.06 7.82
CA ALA A 351 -4.12 -24.33 6.57
C ALA A 351 -2.94 -24.84 5.71
N PRO A 352 -2.96 -24.66 4.38
CA PRO A 352 -1.83 -25.01 3.54
C PRO A 352 -0.65 -24.04 3.79
N THR A 353 0.58 -24.55 3.69
CA THR A 353 1.79 -23.72 3.66
C THR A 353 2.56 -23.97 2.36
N ASP A 354 3.67 -23.27 2.18
CA ASP A 354 4.65 -23.46 1.10
C ASP A 354 5.46 -24.77 1.24
N THR A 355 5.17 -25.57 2.27
CA THR A 355 5.77 -26.90 2.50
C THR A 355 4.69 -27.96 2.68
N LEU A 356 4.16 -28.10 3.90
CA LEU A 356 3.11 -29.05 4.27
C LEU A 356 1.91 -28.30 4.86
N CYS A 357 0.71 -28.90 4.86
CA CYS A 357 -0.39 -28.35 5.65
C CYS A 357 0.04 -28.24 7.12
N GLY A 358 -0.27 -27.11 7.74
CA GLY A 358 0.12 -26.79 9.11
C GLY A 358 -1.10 -26.68 10.02
N ILE A 359 -0.92 -26.98 11.30
CA ILE A 359 -1.87 -26.67 12.39
C ILE A 359 -1.25 -25.57 13.25
N MET A 360 -2.00 -24.49 13.42
CA MET A 360 -1.51 -23.21 13.89
C MET A 360 -2.35 -22.72 15.07
N ALA A 361 -1.70 -22.37 16.17
CA ALA A 361 -2.27 -21.63 17.29
C ALA A 361 -1.36 -20.45 17.62
N ARG A 362 -1.92 -19.38 18.19
CA ARG A 362 -1.14 -18.22 18.63
C ARG A 362 -0.08 -18.64 19.65
N TYR A 363 1.18 -18.30 19.41
CA TYR A 363 2.30 -18.65 20.28
C TYR A 363 2.19 -17.96 21.67
N ALA A 364 1.54 -16.81 21.74
CA ALA A 364 1.30 -16.13 23.02
C ALA A 364 0.26 -16.83 23.90
N ASP A 365 -0.51 -17.79 23.37
CA ASP A 365 -1.60 -18.48 24.06
C ASP A 365 -1.20 -19.93 24.41
N ALA A 366 -0.87 -20.15 25.69
CA ALA A 366 -0.41 -21.46 26.16
C ALA A 366 -1.50 -22.55 26.09
N ASP A 367 -2.76 -22.19 26.25
CA ASP A 367 -3.88 -23.14 26.18
C ASP A 367 -4.18 -23.52 24.73
N ALA A 368 -4.08 -22.56 23.80
CA ALA A 368 -4.21 -22.86 22.37
C ALA A 368 -3.07 -23.77 21.87
N VAL A 369 -1.83 -23.51 22.29
CA VAL A 369 -0.67 -24.37 21.98
C VAL A 369 -0.84 -25.77 22.60
N ALA A 370 -1.35 -25.86 23.82
CA ALA A 370 -1.68 -27.14 24.46
C ALA A 370 -2.67 -27.97 23.63
N ARG A 371 -3.74 -27.33 23.12
CA ARG A 371 -4.73 -28.00 22.24
C ARG A 371 -4.10 -28.51 20.95
N VAL A 372 -3.11 -27.82 20.39
CA VAL A 372 -2.35 -28.30 19.22
C VAL A 372 -1.55 -29.56 19.57
N CYS A 373 -0.87 -29.59 20.72
CA CYS A 373 -0.16 -30.78 21.17
C CYS A 373 -1.12 -31.97 21.39
N GLU A 374 -2.27 -31.74 22.01
CA GLU A 374 -3.30 -32.76 22.25
C GLU A 374 -3.88 -33.31 20.94
N ALA A 375 -4.26 -32.42 20.00
CA ALA A 375 -4.80 -32.83 18.69
C ALA A 375 -3.81 -33.70 17.89
N LYS A 376 -2.51 -33.49 18.09
CA LYS A 376 -1.45 -34.23 17.39
C LYS A 376 -0.97 -35.49 18.11
N ASP A 377 -1.47 -35.76 19.32
CA ASP A 377 -0.93 -36.76 20.24
C ASP A 377 0.59 -36.61 20.41
N ARG A 378 1.02 -35.39 20.73
CA ARG A 378 2.43 -34.99 20.75
C ARG A 378 2.88 -34.50 22.14
N PRO A 379 4.06 -34.91 22.65
CA PRO A 379 4.61 -34.37 23.89
C PRO A 379 4.90 -32.87 23.80
N ARG A 380 4.56 -32.10 24.84
CA ARG A 380 4.84 -30.65 24.91
C ARG A 380 6.34 -30.32 24.91
N SER A 381 7.19 -31.28 25.31
CA SER A 381 8.66 -31.13 25.35
C SER A 381 9.34 -31.17 23.98
N GLU A 382 8.62 -31.58 22.93
CA GLU A 382 9.18 -31.61 21.59
C GLU A 382 9.07 -30.24 20.90
N PRO A 383 10.16 -29.74 20.31
CA PRO A 383 10.18 -28.40 19.72
C PRO A 383 9.31 -28.34 18.47
N MET A 384 8.61 -27.23 18.27
CA MET A 384 7.97 -26.89 17.00
C MET A 384 8.47 -25.53 16.51
N PRO A 385 8.59 -25.32 15.20
CA PRO A 385 8.90 -24.01 14.67
C PRO A 385 7.74 -23.05 14.96
N ILE A 386 8.07 -21.78 15.16
CA ILE A 386 7.13 -20.67 15.23
C ILE A 386 7.18 -19.94 13.90
N LEU A 387 6.01 -19.75 13.30
CA LEU A 387 5.86 -18.96 12.10
C LEU A 387 5.72 -17.50 12.48
N VAL A 388 6.51 -16.67 11.80
CA VAL A 388 6.51 -15.22 11.90
C VAL A 388 6.15 -14.62 10.54
N SER A 389 5.65 -13.39 10.53
CA SER A 389 5.34 -12.69 9.27
C SER A 389 6.61 -12.19 8.55
N GLY A 390 7.70 -11.98 9.30
CA GLY A 390 8.99 -11.55 8.77
C GLY A 390 10.05 -11.37 9.85
N ILE A 391 11.19 -10.82 9.46
CA ILE A 391 12.37 -10.71 10.34
C ILE A 391 12.13 -9.82 11.56
N SER A 392 11.37 -8.73 11.42
CA SER A 392 11.06 -7.83 12.54
C SER A 392 10.32 -8.56 13.67
N GLN A 393 9.37 -9.43 13.33
CA GLN A 393 8.63 -10.19 14.33
C GLN A 393 9.47 -11.35 14.89
N ALA A 394 10.44 -11.86 14.12
CA ALA A 394 11.43 -12.80 14.65
C ALA A 394 12.35 -12.13 15.68
N ASP A 395 12.74 -10.88 15.45
CA ASP A 395 13.62 -10.13 16.37
C ASP A 395 13.01 -9.94 17.76
N ASP A 396 11.67 -9.93 17.88
CA ASP A 396 10.97 -9.89 19.16
C ASP A 396 11.08 -11.22 19.93
N LEU A 397 11.30 -12.34 19.22
CA LEU A 397 11.31 -13.69 19.78
C LEU A 397 12.70 -14.27 19.98
N VAL A 398 13.66 -13.92 19.11
CA VAL A 398 15.00 -14.51 19.08
C VAL A 398 16.09 -13.47 18.87
N GLU A 399 17.32 -13.87 19.19
CA GLU A 399 18.53 -13.10 18.90
C GLU A 399 19.22 -13.63 17.64
N PHE A 400 19.27 -12.81 16.59
CA PHE A 400 20.04 -13.11 15.39
C PHE A 400 21.40 -12.41 15.40
N SER A 401 22.45 -13.21 15.18
CA SER A 401 23.74 -12.68 14.74
C SER A 401 23.61 -12.04 13.34
N PRO A 402 24.53 -11.15 12.92
CA PRO A 402 24.53 -10.60 11.57
C PRO A 402 24.48 -11.67 10.47
N ARG A 403 25.14 -12.81 10.72
CA ARG A 403 25.14 -13.95 9.80
C ARG A 403 23.79 -14.67 9.74
N ALA A 404 23.15 -14.91 10.90
CA ALA A 404 21.81 -15.49 10.95
C ALA A 404 20.79 -14.58 10.24
N ARG A 405 20.92 -13.26 10.42
CA ARG A 405 20.13 -12.25 9.72
C ARG A 405 20.32 -12.32 8.21
N ALA A 406 21.56 -12.41 7.72
CA ALA A 406 21.82 -12.54 6.28
C ALA A 406 21.21 -13.82 5.68
N LEU A 407 21.21 -14.94 6.42
CA LEU A 407 20.52 -16.17 5.99
C LEU A 407 19.00 -15.98 5.93
N ALA A 408 18.42 -15.31 6.93
CA ALA A 408 17.01 -14.97 6.92
C ALA A 408 16.68 -14.06 5.72
N GLU A 409 17.40 -12.97 5.51
CA GLU A 409 17.18 -12.04 4.40
C GLU A 409 17.31 -12.69 3.01
N ARG A 410 18.20 -13.68 2.88
CA ARG A 410 18.39 -14.41 1.61
C ARG A 410 17.31 -15.45 1.33
N HIS A 411 16.80 -16.12 2.36
CA HIS A 411 15.96 -17.32 2.20
C HIS A 411 14.54 -17.17 2.75
N TRP A 412 14.24 -16.05 3.41
CA TRP A 412 12.89 -15.68 3.81
C TRP A 412 12.33 -14.62 2.87
N PRO A 413 11.04 -14.72 2.53
CA PRO A 413 10.08 -15.73 2.98
C PRO A 413 10.28 -17.09 2.26
N GLY A 414 10.20 -18.22 2.98
CA GLY A 414 10.51 -19.51 2.38
C GLY A 414 10.63 -20.70 3.32
N GLY A 415 11.23 -21.77 2.81
CA GLY A 415 11.38 -23.08 3.44
C GLY A 415 12.48 -23.21 4.49
N LEU A 416 13.02 -22.12 5.05
CA LEU A 416 14.10 -22.14 6.04
C LEU A 416 13.57 -21.89 7.46
N THR A 417 13.87 -22.78 8.39
CA THR A 417 13.69 -22.58 9.84
C THR A 417 15.06 -22.33 10.48
N LEU A 418 15.19 -21.21 11.19
CA LEU A 418 16.40 -20.87 11.94
C LEU A 418 16.16 -21.12 13.42
N VAL A 419 17.00 -21.95 14.05
CA VAL A 419 17.02 -22.16 15.50
C VAL A 419 18.02 -21.18 16.10
N ALA A 420 17.50 -20.23 16.86
CA ALA A 420 18.29 -19.15 17.47
C ALA A 420 18.01 -19.06 18.97
N ARG A 421 18.85 -18.30 19.69
CA ARG A 421 18.65 -18.08 21.13
C ARG A 421 17.35 -17.32 21.33
N ARG A 422 16.51 -17.83 22.23
CA ARG A 422 15.23 -17.22 22.52
C ARG A 422 15.42 -15.98 23.38
N ARG A 423 14.70 -14.90 23.06
CA ARG A 423 14.51 -13.80 23.99
C ARG A 423 13.56 -14.23 25.12
N GLY A 424 13.69 -13.64 26.30
CA GLY A 424 12.84 -13.98 27.45
C GLY A 424 11.33 -13.81 27.15
N GLY A 425 10.46 -14.28 28.06
CA GLY A 425 9.01 -14.15 27.92
C GLY A 425 8.25 -15.46 28.20
N PRO A 426 6.95 -15.53 27.86
CA PRO A 426 6.17 -16.76 27.94
C PRO A 426 6.76 -17.85 27.02
N ASP A 427 6.77 -19.10 27.49
CA ASP A 427 7.18 -20.25 26.69
C ASP A 427 6.21 -21.41 26.85
N PRO A 428 5.17 -21.46 26.01
CA PRO A 428 4.18 -22.54 26.09
C PRO A 428 4.75 -23.91 25.69
N LEU A 429 5.94 -23.96 25.08
CA LEU A 429 6.62 -25.18 24.63
C LEU A 429 7.62 -25.73 25.68
N HIS A 430 7.66 -25.14 26.88
CA HIS A 430 8.43 -25.57 28.05
C HIS A 430 9.97 -25.55 27.92
N GLY A 431 10.55 -24.34 27.84
CA GLY A 431 11.77 -23.96 28.55
C GLY A 431 13.10 -24.22 27.85
N ARG A 432 13.13 -24.29 26.52
CA ARG A 432 14.41 -24.35 25.79
C ARG A 432 15.00 -22.95 25.65
N GLU A 433 16.32 -22.84 25.78
CA GLU A 433 17.06 -21.59 25.53
C GLU A 433 17.03 -21.18 24.04
N THR A 434 16.49 -22.04 23.18
CA THR A 434 16.44 -21.83 21.73
C THR A 434 15.03 -22.00 21.18
N LEU A 435 14.75 -21.29 20.09
CA LEU A 435 13.47 -21.32 19.38
C LEU A 435 13.73 -21.40 17.87
N GLY A 436 13.02 -22.31 17.21
CA GLY A 436 12.99 -22.36 15.75
C GLY A 436 11.98 -21.35 15.21
N VAL A 437 12.41 -20.41 14.39
CA VAL A 437 11.54 -19.41 13.75
C VAL A 437 11.60 -19.54 12.22
N ARG A 438 10.50 -19.22 11.53
CA ARG A 438 10.39 -19.25 10.06
C ARG A 438 9.40 -18.23 9.55
N ALA A 439 9.74 -17.51 8.49
CA ALA A 439 8.78 -16.73 7.71
C ALA A 439 8.35 -17.52 6.45
N PRO A 440 7.10 -18.02 6.35
CA PRO A 440 6.67 -18.84 5.21
C PRO A 440 6.49 -18.03 3.92
N ALA A 441 6.76 -18.62 2.74
CA ALA A 441 6.59 -17.94 1.44
C ALA A 441 5.15 -17.49 1.17
N VAL A 442 4.16 -18.19 1.76
CA VAL A 442 2.74 -17.94 1.55
C VAL A 442 2.34 -16.56 2.07
N GLY A 443 2.02 -15.63 1.17
CA GLY A 443 1.68 -14.25 1.49
C GLY A 443 0.49 -14.11 2.44
N TRP A 444 -0.59 -14.87 2.20
CA TRP A 444 -1.82 -14.74 3.00
C TRP A 444 -1.64 -15.29 4.42
N LEU A 445 -0.75 -16.27 4.57
CA LEU A 445 -0.40 -16.80 5.88
C LEU A 445 0.42 -15.78 6.68
N ARG A 446 1.36 -15.09 6.05
CA ARG A 446 2.10 -13.99 6.71
C ARG A 446 1.18 -12.84 7.11
N TRP A 447 0.18 -12.51 6.29
CA TRP A 447 -0.86 -11.55 6.66
C TRP A 447 -1.64 -12.02 7.89
N LEU A 448 -2.12 -13.26 7.92
CA LEU A 448 -2.79 -13.83 9.11
C LEU A 448 -1.90 -13.76 10.37
N ILE A 449 -0.59 -13.98 10.22
CA ILE A 449 0.39 -13.90 11.31
C ILE A 449 0.63 -12.44 11.76
N ASP A 450 0.57 -11.46 10.86
CA ASP A 450 0.62 -10.03 11.24
C ASP A 450 -0.59 -9.68 12.13
N GLU A 451 -1.79 -10.18 11.80
CA GLU A 451 -3.04 -9.88 12.53
C GLU A 451 -3.18 -10.63 13.87
N THR A 452 -2.55 -11.80 14.00
CA THR A 452 -2.71 -12.67 15.18
C THR A 452 -1.46 -12.71 16.07
N GLY A 453 -0.33 -12.23 15.57
CA GLY A 453 0.99 -12.47 16.14
C GLY A 453 1.56 -13.83 15.72
N PRO A 454 2.78 -14.18 16.19
CA PRO A 454 3.44 -15.43 15.83
C PRO A 454 2.57 -16.66 16.15
N VAL A 455 2.58 -17.66 15.26
CA VAL A 455 1.78 -18.90 15.41
C VAL A 455 2.65 -20.14 15.36
N THR A 456 2.17 -21.27 15.88
CA THR A 456 2.86 -22.55 15.75
C THR A 456 2.91 -23.02 14.29
N GLY A 457 4.05 -23.58 13.85
CA GLY A 457 4.31 -23.98 12.47
C GLY A 457 4.49 -25.49 12.26
N THR A 458 3.78 -26.32 13.01
CA THR A 458 3.90 -27.78 12.89
C THR A 458 2.97 -28.33 11.82
N SER A 459 3.38 -29.43 11.15
CA SER A 459 2.55 -30.10 10.16
C SER A 459 1.22 -30.62 10.75
N ALA A 460 0.16 -30.64 9.95
CA ALA A 460 -1.21 -31.01 10.35
C ALA A 460 -1.45 -32.52 10.19
N ASN A 461 -0.82 -33.31 11.06
CA ASN A 461 -0.88 -34.76 11.08
C ASN A 461 -0.70 -35.27 12.52
N ARG A 462 -1.21 -36.46 12.83
CA ARG A 462 -0.84 -37.15 14.08
C ARG A 462 0.63 -37.54 14.05
N HIS A 463 1.26 -37.62 15.22
CA HIS A 463 2.67 -37.99 15.32
C HIS A 463 2.96 -39.31 14.58
N GLY A 464 3.95 -39.30 13.68
CA GLY A 464 4.34 -40.46 12.87
C GLY A 464 3.50 -40.76 11.61
N VAL A 465 2.47 -39.97 11.31
CA VAL A 465 1.61 -40.14 10.12
C VAL A 465 2.05 -39.17 9.00
N GLU A 466 1.92 -39.57 7.73
CA GLU A 466 2.17 -38.66 6.61
C GLU A 466 1.18 -37.48 6.61
N THR A 467 1.62 -36.29 6.19
CA THR A 467 0.76 -35.10 6.18
C THR A 467 0.00 -35.02 4.86
N PRO A 468 -1.35 -35.00 4.88
CA PRO A 468 -2.12 -34.80 3.66
C PRO A 468 -1.80 -33.46 3.01
N ALA A 469 -1.79 -33.43 1.67
CA ALA A 469 -1.50 -32.22 0.91
C ALA A 469 -2.65 -31.20 0.94
N ARG A 470 -3.90 -31.66 1.07
CA ARG A 470 -5.07 -30.78 1.19
C ARG A 470 -5.36 -30.46 2.65
N ALA A 471 -5.65 -29.20 2.94
CA ALA A 471 -5.95 -28.74 4.30
C ALA A 471 -7.20 -29.41 4.89
N ASP A 472 -8.22 -29.66 4.07
CA ASP A 472 -9.44 -30.37 4.49
C ASP A 472 -9.13 -31.79 4.96
N ASP A 473 -8.30 -32.51 4.21
CA ASP A 473 -7.92 -33.90 4.52
C ASP A 473 -7.01 -33.94 5.77
N ALA A 474 -6.12 -32.96 5.91
CA ALA A 474 -5.27 -32.81 7.08
C ALA A 474 -6.09 -32.54 8.35
N ALA A 475 -7.08 -31.64 8.26
CA ALA A 475 -8.02 -31.35 9.34
C ALA A 475 -8.86 -32.59 9.72
N ALA A 476 -9.35 -33.34 8.73
CA ALA A 476 -10.08 -34.59 8.97
C ALA A 476 -9.21 -35.62 9.71
N SER A 477 -7.91 -35.75 9.37
CA SER A 477 -6.98 -36.68 10.03
C SER A 477 -6.77 -36.37 11.53
N LEU A 478 -6.90 -35.10 11.89
CA LEU A 478 -6.80 -34.57 13.24
C LEU A 478 -8.15 -34.50 13.96
N ALA A 479 -9.23 -34.98 13.33
CA ALA A 479 -10.60 -34.90 13.84
C ALA A 479 -11.03 -33.46 14.21
N VAL A 480 -10.57 -32.47 13.45
CA VAL A 480 -10.97 -31.07 13.62
C VAL A 480 -12.44 -30.92 13.24
N PRO A 481 -13.28 -30.35 14.11
CA PRO A 481 -14.70 -30.17 13.80
C PRO A 481 -14.88 -29.17 12.65
N PRO A 482 -15.88 -29.36 11.76
CA PRO A 482 -16.12 -28.49 10.61
C PRO A 482 -16.82 -27.19 11.05
N VAL A 483 -16.09 -26.34 11.77
CA VAL A 483 -16.55 -25.02 12.21
C VAL A 483 -15.94 -23.95 11.31
N ALA A 484 -16.70 -22.91 11.00
CA ALA A 484 -16.22 -21.77 10.21
C ALA A 484 -14.89 -21.23 10.77
N GLY A 485 -13.94 -20.96 9.89
CA GLY A 485 -12.57 -20.51 10.20
C GLY A 485 -11.60 -21.60 10.67
N ALA A 486 -12.04 -22.83 10.98
CA ALA A 486 -11.15 -23.87 11.52
C ALA A 486 -10.19 -24.44 10.46
N VAL A 487 -10.57 -24.34 9.19
CA VAL A 487 -9.77 -24.79 8.04
C VAL A 487 -9.77 -23.71 6.98
N ILE A 488 -8.57 -23.30 6.54
CA ILE A 488 -8.41 -22.52 5.32
C ILE A 488 -8.16 -23.52 4.19
N ALA A 489 -9.12 -23.62 3.27
CA ALA A 489 -9.05 -24.57 2.17
C ALA A 489 -7.86 -24.29 1.23
N GLY A 490 -7.30 -25.35 0.67
CA GLY A 490 -6.23 -25.29 -0.32
C GLY A 490 -5.28 -26.47 -0.21
N THR A 491 -4.28 -26.47 -1.09
CA THR A 491 -3.34 -27.58 -1.24
C THR A 491 -1.92 -27.06 -1.02
N ALA A 492 -1.22 -27.64 -0.06
CA ALA A 492 0.22 -27.47 0.10
C ALA A 492 0.94 -28.28 -1.01
N PRO A 493 2.13 -27.84 -1.46
CA PRO A 493 2.87 -28.56 -2.51
C PRO A 493 3.26 -29.99 -2.10
N GLY A 494 3.34 -30.28 -0.79
CA GLY A 494 3.62 -31.62 -0.27
C GLY A 494 5.11 -31.99 -0.32
N GLY A 495 5.43 -33.21 0.14
CA GLY A 495 6.76 -33.80 -0.03
C GLY A 495 7.76 -33.48 1.08
N VAL A 496 8.28 -32.24 1.13
CA VAL A 496 9.46 -31.92 1.95
C VAL A 496 9.17 -30.79 2.95
N ALA A 497 9.49 -31.04 4.22
CA ALA A 497 9.38 -30.04 5.27
C ALA A 497 10.49 -28.97 5.17
N SER A 498 10.42 -27.92 5.99
CA SER A 498 11.46 -26.88 5.99
C SER A 498 12.86 -27.42 6.34
N THR A 499 13.88 -26.82 5.75
CA THR A 499 15.27 -27.01 6.22
C THR A 499 15.41 -26.35 7.58
N VAL A 500 16.05 -27.03 8.54
CA VAL A 500 16.26 -26.53 9.91
C VAL A 500 17.74 -26.33 10.14
N VAL A 501 18.13 -25.11 10.49
CA VAL A 501 19.54 -24.73 10.74
C VAL A 501 19.65 -24.13 12.12
N ASP A 502 20.56 -24.67 12.93
CA ASP A 502 21.00 -24.07 14.19
C ASP A 502 21.99 -22.95 13.91
N VAL A 503 21.68 -21.75 14.38
CA VAL A 503 22.49 -20.53 14.23
C VAL A 503 22.93 -19.97 15.58
N THR A 504 22.90 -20.78 16.64
CA THR A 504 23.28 -20.36 18.00
C THR A 504 24.78 -20.32 18.26
N GLY A 505 25.57 -21.06 17.45
CA GLY A 505 27.03 -21.07 17.48
C GLY A 505 27.65 -20.20 16.39
N ASP A 506 28.98 -20.14 16.37
CA ASP A 506 29.75 -19.33 15.40
C ASP A 506 29.58 -19.81 13.94
N GLN A 507 29.34 -21.12 13.77
CA GLN A 507 29.08 -21.75 12.48
C GLN A 507 27.66 -22.33 12.47
N PRO A 508 26.85 -22.04 11.45
CA PRO A 508 25.54 -22.66 11.29
C PRO A 508 25.64 -24.17 11.10
N VAL A 509 24.72 -24.92 11.71
CA VAL A 509 24.66 -26.38 11.60
C VAL A 509 23.29 -26.79 11.07
N VAL A 510 23.26 -27.53 9.95
CA VAL A 510 22.02 -28.10 9.43
C VAL A 510 21.57 -29.24 10.34
N LEU A 511 20.47 -29.03 11.07
CA LEU A 511 19.86 -30.04 11.94
C LEU A 511 18.96 -31.00 11.14
N ARG A 512 18.33 -30.48 10.08
CA ARG A 512 17.49 -31.25 9.16
C ARG A 512 17.52 -30.62 7.78
N GLU A 513 17.88 -31.39 6.77
CA GLU A 513 17.73 -30.96 5.38
C GLU A 513 16.26 -31.07 4.93
N GLY A 514 15.82 -30.10 4.14
CA GLY A 514 14.43 -29.96 3.74
C GLY A 514 14.29 -29.22 2.41
N ALA A 515 13.31 -28.33 2.31
CA ALA A 515 12.97 -27.60 1.08
C ALA A 515 14.11 -26.73 0.49
N ILE A 516 15.14 -26.41 1.27
CA ILE A 516 16.34 -25.70 0.82
C ILE A 516 17.55 -26.61 1.02
N GLY A 517 18.21 -27.00 -0.07
CA GLY A 517 19.39 -27.85 -0.02
C GLY A 517 20.58 -27.16 0.67
N ALA A 518 21.45 -27.96 1.29
CA ALA A 518 22.60 -27.44 2.05
C ALA A 518 23.52 -26.54 1.20
N ASP A 519 23.71 -26.87 -0.08
CA ASP A 519 24.56 -26.12 -1.01
C ASP A 519 24.03 -24.69 -1.27
N SER A 520 22.70 -24.51 -1.27
CA SER A 520 22.05 -23.21 -1.49
C SER A 520 22.19 -22.26 -0.31
N LEU A 521 22.54 -22.77 0.87
CA LEU A 521 22.75 -21.96 2.08
C LEU A 521 24.11 -21.23 2.08
N GLY A 522 24.98 -21.54 1.10
CA GLY A 522 26.20 -20.77 0.85
C GLY A 522 27.22 -20.79 1.98
N PHE A 523 27.27 -21.85 2.80
CA PHE A 523 28.18 -21.92 3.95
C PHE A 523 29.67 -21.82 3.59
N SER A 524 30.02 -22.06 2.31
CA SER A 524 31.37 -21.87 1.76
C SER A 524 31.81 -20.40 1.68
N ASP A 525 30.89 -19.45 1.46
CA ASP A 525 31.22 -18.02 1.29
C ASP A 525 31.64 -17.34 2.62
N PHE A 526 31.42 -18.02 3.74
CA PHE A 526 31.68 -17.49 5.09
C PHE A 526 32.96 -18.05 5.73
N SER A 527 33.78 -18.75 4.95
CA SER A 527 35.01 -19.41 5.42
C SER A 527 36.30 -18.61 5.15
N ALA A 528 36.18 -17.36 4.67
CA ALA A 528 37.33 -16.55 4.28
C ALA A 528 37.42 -15.24 5.08
N GLU A 529 37.62 -15.31 6.40
CA GLU A 529 38.28 -14.24 7.17
C GLU A 529 38.79 -14.77 8.51
N SER A 530 39.90 -15.49 8.47
CA SER A 530 40.87 -15.59 9.58
C SER A 530 42.08 -16.41 9.09
N GLY A 531 43.14 -15.71 8.69
CA GLY A 531 44.37 -16.38 8.28
C GLY A 531 45.45 -15.49 7.66
N THR A 532 45.82 -14.38 8.30
CA THR A 532 47.22 -14.05 8.70
C THR A 532 47.29 -12.74 9.45
#